data_AF-A0A7Y0VTZ0-F1
#
_entry.id   AF-A0A7Y0VTZ0-F1
#
_cell.length_a   1.000
_cell.length_b   1.000
_cell.length_c   1.000
_cell.angle_alpha   90.00
_cell.angle_beta   90.00
_cell.angle_gamma   90.00
#
_symmetry.space_group_name_H-M   'P 1'
#
loop_
_entity.id
_entity.type
_entity.pdbx_description
1 polymer ?
#
loop_
_entity_poly.entity_id
_entity_poly.type
_entity_poly.pdbx_seq_one_letter_code
_entity_poly.pdbx_strand_id
1 'polypeptide(L)'
;MTPQGLKAKAETPLTKYPHKNQDIRLAREIMKRPDLLKALDRDGRTGGLDAQISRQNIYDVIRSDNPLKYKDDEQLAKDMLKNFNQLKGSFWSKDIKVADLNARAQRPLTGNPHRDQLTHLAREVFNRSNLLQQMDNVASPDYDGRISKRGLKKLSH
;
A
#
# COMPACT_ATOMS: atom_id res chain seq x y z
N MET A 1 -13.91 10.89 9.72
CA MET A 1 -13.18 10.64 11.00
C MET A 1 -11.69 10.77 10.70
N THR A 2 -10.82 11.09 11.65
CA THR A 2 -9.37 11.11 11.43
C THR A 2 -8.68 10.01 12.24
N PRO A 3 -7.48 9.55 11.87
CA PRO A 3 -6.70 8.62 12.70
C PRO A 3 -6.48 9.15 14.13
N GLN A 4 -6.26 10.47 14.28
CA GLN A 4 -6.12 11.11 15.59
C GLN A 4 -7.42 11.08 16.39
N GLY A 5 -8.57 11.34 15.75
CA GLY A 5 -9.88 11.23 16.41
C GLY A 5 -10.18 9.79 16.85
N LEU A 6 -9.79 8.80 16.05
CA LEU A 6 -9.90 7.38 16.40
C LEU A 6 -9.00 7.03 17.59
N LYS A 7 -7.77 7.55 17.62
CA LYS A 7 -6.85 7.40 18.77
C LYS A 7 -7.44 7.99 20.04
N ALA A 8 -7.98 9.21 20.00
CA ALA A 8 -8.63 9.85 21.14
C ALA A 8 -9.83 9.02 21.65
N LYS A 9 -10.62 8.42 20.73
CA LYS A 9 -11.72 7.52 21.09
C LYS A 9 -11.20 6.23 21.76
N ALA A 10 -10.07 5.69 21.30
CA ALA A 10 -9.45 4.50 21.90
C ALA A 10 -8.92 4.76 23.32
N GLU A 11 -8.42 5.96 23.59
CA GLU A 11 -7.91 6.40 24.90
C GLU A 11 -9.02 6.70 25.91
N THR A 12 -10.26 6.86 25.45
CA THR A 12 -11.41 7.13 26.33
C THR A 12 -11.62 5.96 27.32
N PRO A 13 -11.82 6.21 28.63
CA PRO A 13 -12.14 5.18 29.60
C PRO A 13 -13.45 4.46 29.29
N LEU A 14 -13.52 3.17 29.64
CA LEU A 14 -14.78 2.43 29.54
C LEU A 14 -15.76 2.96 30.58
N THR A 15 -17.01 3.15 30.18
CA THR A 15 -18.09 3.48 31.11
C THR A 15 -18.61 2.22 31.80
N LYS A 16 -19.39 2.39 32.88
CA LYS A 16 -20.12 1.28 33.53
C LYS A 16 -21.20 0.64 32.65
N TYR A 17 -21.48 1.19 31.47
CA TYR A 17 -22.53 0.72 30.55
C TYR A 17 -21.89 0.04 29.32
N PRO A 18 -21.83 -1.30 29.26
CA PRO A 18 -21.10 -2.02 28.21
C PRO A 18 -21.55 -1.68 26.78
N HIS A 19 -22.84 -1.43 26.55
CA HIS A 19 -23.39 -1.07 25.24
C HIS A 19 -22.86 0.29 24.72
N LYS A 20 -22.47 1.21 25.62
CA LYS A 20 -21.88 2.52 25.24
C LYS A 20 -20.40 2.42 24.91
N ASN A 21 -19.76 1.29 25.19
CA ASN A 21 -18.33 1.10 25.04
C ASN A 21 -17.92 0.44 23.71
N GLN A 22 -18.87 0.12 22.83
CA GLN A 22 -18.60 -0.60 21.58
C GLN A 22 -17.62 0.16 20.69
N ASP A 23 -17.86 1.45 20.44
CA ASP A 23 -16.97 2.29 19.65
C ASP A 23 -15.56 2.41 20.25
N ILE A 24 -15.45 2.47 21.58
CA ILE A 24 -14.16 2.55 22.29
C ILE A 24 -13.38 1.25 22.09
N ARG A 25 -14.06 0.11 22.22
CA ARG A 25 -13.46 -1.21 22.00
C ARG A 25 -13.03 -1.37 20.54
N LEU A 26 -13.87 -0.99 19.59
CA LEU A 26 -13.54 -1.02 18.17
C LEU A 26 -12.33 -0.12 17.86
N ALA A 27 -12.31 1.11 18.37
CA ALA A 27 -11.18 2.02 18.20
C ALA A 27 -9.89 1.42 18.76
N ARG A 28 -9.91 0.82 19.96
CA ARG A 28 -8.75 0.12 20.54
C ARG A 28 -8.28 -1.05 19.68
N GLU A 29 -9.18 -1.85 19.12
CA GLU A 29 -8.80 -2.97 18.25
C GLU A 29 -8.19 -2.49 16.93
N ILE A 30 -8.69 -1.40 16.34
CA ILE A 30 -8.08 -0.79 15.15
C ILE A 30 -6.69 -0.22 15.50
N MET A 31 -6.52 0.42 16.66
CA MET A 31 -5.23 0.97 17.09
C MET A 31 -4.17 -0.10 17.35
N LYS A 32 -4.56 -1.34 17.65
CA LYS A 32 -3.65 -2.50 17.74
C LYS A 32 -3.18 -3.00 16.36
N ARG A 33 -3.74 -2.47 15.27
CA ARG A 33 -3.50 -2.90 13.89
C ARG A 33 -3.04 -1.70 13.04
N PRO A 34 -1.79 -1.25 13.20
CA PRO A 34 -1.28 -0.07 12.50
C PRO A 34 -1.39 -0.18 10.97
N ASP A 35 -1.20 -1.38 10.42
CA ASP A 35 -1.33 -1.64 8.98
C ASP A 35 -2.76 -1.46 8.48
N LEU A 36 -3.75 -1.90 9.26
CA LEU A 36 -5.17 -1.64 8.98
C LEU A 36 -5.48 -0.14 9.07
N LEU A 37 -4.95 0.54 10.09
CA LEU A 37 -5.15 1.97 10.24
C LEU A 37 -4.61 2.74 9.04
N LYS A 38 -3.39 2.43 8.59
CA LYS A 38 -2.80 3.02 7.37
C LYS A 38 -3.67 2.71 6.15
N ALA A 39 -4.12 1.47 5.96
CA ALA A 39 -4.96 1.10 4.83
C ALA A 39 -6.31 1.87 4.82
N LEU A 40 -6.89 2.13 5.99
CA LEU A 40 -8.12 2.91 6.13
C LEU A 40 -7.92 4.43 5.95
N ASP A 41 -6.69 4.90 6.02
CA ASP A 41 -6.27 6.31 5.86
C ASP A 41 -5.76 6.63 4.45
N ARG A 42 -5.79 5.64 3.55
CA ARG A 42 -5.34 5.82 2.16
C ARG A 42 -6.42 6.47 1.33
N ASP A 43 -6.08 7.57 0.67
CA ASP A 43 -6.89 8.16 -0.39
C ASP A 43 -7.10 7.14 -1.53
N GLY A 44 -8.35 6.88 -1.89
CA GLY A 44 -8.70 5.86 -2.88
C GLY A 44 -8.25 6.18 -4.32
N ARG A 45 -7.84 7.43 -4.60
CA ARG A 45 -7.38 7.85 -5.94
C ARG A 45 -5.87 7.75 -6.08
N THR A 46 -5.14 8.07 -5.02
CA THR A 46 -3.68 8.21 -5.05
C THR A 46 -2.94 7.17 -4.21
N GLY A 47 -3.65 6.51 -3.30
CA GLY A 47 -3.10 5.57 -2.33
C GLY A 47 -2.21 6.20 -1.25
N GLY A 48 -2.07 7.53 -1.23
CA GLY A 48 -1.35 8.26 -0.20
C GLY A 48 -2.15 8.38 1.10
N LEU A 49 -1.46 8.61 2.22
CA LEU A 49 -2.11 8.87 3.51
C LEU A 49 -2.59 10.32 3.57
N ASP A 50 -3.88 10.54 3.87
CA ASP A 50 -4.49 11.88 3.87
C ASP A 50 -5.05 12.32 5.24
N ALA A 51 -4.82 11.53 6.28
CA ALA A 51 -5.35 11.73 7.63
C ALA A 51 -6.89 11.70 7.71
N GLN A 52 -7.56 11.09 6.73
CA GLN A 52 -9.01 10.94 6.67
C GLN A 52 -9.43 9.47 6.57
N ILE A 53 -10.33 9.08 7.48
CA ILE A 53 -11.04 7.80 7.44
C ILE A 53 -12.50 8.09 7.10
N SER A 54 -12.89 7.67 5.91
CA SER A 54 -14.24 7.76 5.36
C SER A 54 -14.86 6.36 5.15
N ARG A 55 -16.17 6.32 4.90
CA ARG A 55 -16.85 5.08 4.51
C ARG A 55 -16.31 4.50 3.20
N GLN A 56 -15.84 5.36 2.30
CA GLN A 56 -15.25 4.94 1.05
C GLN A 56 -13.94 4.19 1.30
N ASN A 57 -13.05 4.70 2.16
CA ASN A 57 -11.80 4.00 2.48
C ASN A 57 -12.06 2.60 3.08
N ILE A 58 -13.06 2.49 3.97
CA ILE A 58 -13.49 1.19 4.52
C ILE A 58 -13.93 0.25 3.40
N TYR A 59 -14.74 0.75 2.48
CA TYR A 59 -15.24 -0.02 1.35
C TYR A 59 -14.10 -0.46 0.40
N ASP A 60 -13.15 0.41 0.10
CA ASP A 60 -12.00 0.13 -0.74
C ASP A 60 -11.13 -0.98 -0.13
N VAL A 61 -10.88 -0.91 1.19
CA VAL A 61 -10.16 -1.95 1.93
C VAL A 61 -10.92 -3.28 1.91
N ILE A 62 -12.24 -3.26 2.12
CA ILE A 62 -13.07 -4.48 2.12
C ILE A 62 -13.10 -5.13 0.73
N ARG A 63 -13.26 -4.33 -0.33
CA ARG A 63 -13.41 -4.83 -1.70
C ARG A 63 -12.11 -5.19 -2.40
N SER A 64 -10.98 -4.65 -1.95
CA SER A 64 -9.69 -5.02 -2.51
C SER A 64 -9.43 -6.51 -2.26
N ASP A 65 -9.24 -7.25 -3.36
CA ASP A 65 -8.82 -8.65 -3.40
C ASP A 65 -7.29 -8.79 -3.33
N ASN A 66 -6.55 -7.67 -3.31
CA ASN A 66 -5.10 -7.69 -3.25
C ASN A 66 -4.62 -8.07 -1.84
N PRO A 67 -3.85 -9.17 -1.68
CA PRO A 67 -3.32 -9.57 -0.38
C PRO A 67 -2.33 -8.55 0.21
N LEU A 68 -1.83 -7.61 -0.60
CA LEU A 68 -0.86 -6.58 -0.18
C LEU A 68 -1.52 -5.27 0.28
N LYS A 69 -2.85 -5.18 0.30
CA LYS A 69 -3.60 -3.94 0.65
C LYS A 69 -3.26 -3.34 2.02
N TYR A 70 -2.80 -4.17 2.96
CA TYR A 70 -2.39 -3.72 4.31
C TYR A 70 -0.93 -3.32 4.39
N LYS A 71 -0.10 -3.64 3.38
CA LYS A 71 1.31 -3.25 3.41
C LYS A 71 1.44 -1.74 3.34
N ASP A 72 2.42 -1.19 4.04
CA ASP A 72 2.80 0.20 3.84
C ASP A 72 3.72 0.39 2.61
N ASP A 73 3.99 1.64 2.28
CA ASP A 73 4.71 1.99 1.05
C ASP A 73 6.18 1.56 1.13
N GLU A 74 6.77 1.60 2.32
CA GLU A 74 8.11 1.09 2.62
C GLU A 74 8.17 -0.43 2.41
N GLN A 75 7.19 -1.18 2.92
CA GLN A 75 7.10 -2.62 2.72
C GLN A 75 6.90 -2.98 1.24
N LEU A 76 6.13 -2.19 0.49
CA LEU A 76 5.99 -2.37 -0.96
C LEU A 76 7.30 -2.08 -1.71
N ALA A 77 8.02 -1.03 -1.32
CA ALA A 77 9.34 -0.74 -1.88
C ALA A 77 10.34 -1.86 -1.60
N LYS A 78 10.32 -2.44 -0.39
CA LYS A 78 11.12 -3.63 -0.04
C LYS A 78 10.78 -4.83 -0.90
N ASP A 79 9.50 -5.10 -1.13
CA ASP A 79 9.04 -6.20 -1.99
C ASP A 79 9.45 -5.98 -3.45
N MET A 80 9.32 -4.75 -3.96
CA MET A 80 9.78 -4.36 -5.30
C MET A 80 11.30 -4.55 -5.43
N LEU A 81 12.07 -4.16 -4.41
CA LEU A 81 13.51 -4.32 -4.37
C LEU A 81 13.92 -5.80 -4.34
N LYS A 82 13.23 -6.61 -3.52
CA LYS A 82 13.47 -8.06 -3.41
C LYS A 82 13.23 -8.77 -4.75
N ASN A 83 12.22 -8.34 -5.49
CA ASN A 83 11.81 -8.92 -6.77
C ASN A 83 12.36 -8.15 -7.99
N PHE A 84 13.32 -7.26 -7.79
CA PHE A 84 13.78 -6.32 -8.81
C PHE A 84 14.22 -7.01 -10.11
N ASN A 85 14.98 -8.10 -10.00
CA ASN A 85 15.49 -8.84 -11.15
C ASN A 85 14.38 -9.52 -11.98
N GLN A 86 13.31 -9.97 -11.32
CA GLN A 86 12.15 -10.57 -11.96
C GLN A 86 11.23 -9.50 -12.58
N LEU A 87 11.15 -8.34 -11.94
CA LEU A 87 10.29 -7.22 -12.36
C LEU A 87 10.87 -6.46 -13.56
N LYS A 88 12.19 -6.31 -13.66
CA LYS A 88 12.86 -5.64 -14.80
C LYS A 88 12.81 -6.42 -16.12
N GLY A 89 12.30 -7.66 -16.08
CA GLY A 89 12.07 -8.53 -17.23
C GLY A 89 13.35 -9.10 -17.83
N SER A 90 14.09 -8.29 -18.58
CA SER A 90 15.32 -8.71 -19.26
C SER A 90 16.52 -8.70 -18.32
N PHE A 91 17.43 -9.66 -18.49
CA PHE A 91 18.71 -9.69 -17.77
C PHE A 91 19.52 -8.41 -18.01
N TRP A 92 19.45 -7.83 -19.22
CA TRP A 92 20.18 -6.63 -19.62
C TRP A 92 19.54 -5.32 -19.16
N SER A 93 18.26 -5.34 -18.75
CA SER A 93 17.60 -4.15 -18.19
C SER A 93 18.28 -3.74 -16.88
N LYS A 94 18.63 -2.46 -16.74
CA LYS A 94 19.19 -1.92 -15.48
C LYS A 94 18.09 -1.52 -14.48
N ASP A 95 16.91 -1.19 -14.99
CA ASP A 95 15.78 -0.62 -14.24
C ASP A 95 14.48 -1.37 -14.53
N ILE A 96 13.50 -1.25 -13.62
CA ILE A 96 12.13 -1.71 -13.90
C ILE A 96 11.45 -0.61 -14.73
N LYS A 97 10.97 -0.96 -15.92
CA LYS A 97 10.17 -0.03 -16.72
C LYS A 97 8.75 0.02 -16.17
N VAL A 98 8.24 1.22 -15.95
CA VAL A 98 6.85 1.43 -15.50
C VAL A 98 5.85 0.79 -16.48
N ALA A 99 6.12 0.85 -17.78
CA ALA A 99 5.30 0.19 -18.80
C ALA A 99 5.25 -1.35 -18.64
N ASP A 100 6.38 -2.01 -18.35
CA ASP A 100 6.43 -3.46 -18.13
C ASP A 100 5.72 -3.85 -16.83
N LEU A 101 5.84 -3.01 -15.80
CA LEU A 101 5.13 -3.18 -14.54
C LEU A 101 3.61 -3.02 -14.74
N ASN A 102 3.16 -2.07 -15.55
CA ASN A 102 1.75 -1.86 -15.90
C ASN A 102 1.20 -3.09 -16.66
N ALA A 103 1.93 -3.53 -17.68
CA ALA A 103 1.58 -4.71 -18.45
C ALA A 103 1.46 -5.96 -17.55
N ARG A 104 2.26 -6.03 -16.48
CA ARG A 104 2.14 -7.10 -15.47
C ARG A 104 0.91 -6.93 -14.58
N ALA A 105 0.62 -5.72 -14.09
CA ALA A 105 -0.54 -5.45 -13.25
C ALA A 105 -1.86 -5.85 -13.94
N GLN A 106 -1.93 -5.66 -15.26
CA GLN A 106 -3.10 -5.99 -16.08
C GLN A 106 -3.26 -7.49 -16.40
N ARG A 107 -2.25 -8.33 -16.11
CA ARG A 107 -2.35 -9.77 -16.39
C ARG A 107 -3.36 -10.44 -15.46
N PRO A 108 -4.13 -11.43 -15.95
CA PRO A 108 -4.90 -12.29 -15.08
C PRO A 108 -3.98 -13.11 -14.17
N LEU A 109 -4.51 -13.53 -13.02
CA LEU A 109 -3.83 -14.50 -12.16
C LEU A 109 -3.76 -15.84 -12.88
N THR A 110 -2.65 -16.54 -12.69
CA THR A 110 -2.30 -17.76 -13.43
C THR A 110 -2.43 -19.01 -12.57
N GLY A 111 -2.67 -18.85 -11.26
CA GLY A 111 -2.63 -19.93 -10.28
C GLY A 111 -1.21 -20.30 -9.84
N ASN A 112 -0.18 -19.70 -10.44
CA ASN A 112 1.21 -19.90 -10.01
C ASN A 112 1.55 -18.87 -8.90
N PRO A 113 1.84 -19.31 -7.66
CA PRO A 113 2.00 -18.38 -6.53
C PRO A 113 3.06 -17.30 -6.75
N HIS A 114 4.20 -17.65 -7.37
CA HIS A 114 5.28 -16.71 -7.61
C HIS A 114 4.91 -15.67 -8.69
N ARG A 115 4.30 -16.10 -9.80
CA ARG A 115 3.86 -15.16 -10.85
C ARG A 115 2.76 -14.25 -10.34
N ASP A 116 1.81 -14.82 -9.60
CA ASP A 116 0.65 -14.11 -9.07
C ASP A 116 1.07 -13.12 -7.99
N GLN A 117 2.07 -13.46 -7.16
CA GLN A 117 2.67 -12.51 -6.22
C GLN A 117 3.25 -11.28 -6.93
N LEU A 118 3.98 -11.46 -8.04
CA LEU A 118 4.50 -10.33 -8.81
C LEU A 118 3.39 -9.49 -9.46
N THR A 119 2.28 -10.13 -9.86
CA THR A 119 1.09 -9.45 -10.37
C THR A 119 0.40 -8.64 -9.27
N HIS A 120 0.20 -9.21 -8.07
CA HIS A 120 -0.36 -8.49 -6.92
C HIS A 120 0.50 -7.31 -6.50
N LEU A 121 1.83 -7.47 -6.51
CA LEU A 121 2.77 -6.39 -6.23
C LEU A 121 2.66 -5.26 -7.25
N ALA A 122 2.63 -5.59 -8.54
CA ALA A 122 2.44 -4.60 -9.59
C ALA A 122 1.09 -3.87 -9.45
N ARG A 123 0.00 -4.61 -9.24
CA ARG A 123 -1.35 -4.04 -9.04
C ARG A 123 -1.39 -3.08 -7.84
N GLU A 124 -0.79 -3.46 -6.72
CA GLU A 124 -0.80 -2.62 -5.52
C GLU A 124 -0.02 -1.32 -5.74
N VAL A 125 1.16 -1.39 -6.37
CA VAL A 125 1.95 -0.20 -6.69
C VAL A 125 1.19 0.72 -7.66
N PHE A 126 0.49 0.18 -8.66
CA PHE A 126 -0.34 0.97 -9.57
C PHE A 126 -1.58 1.57 -8.91
N ASN A 127 -2.14 0.91 -7.90
CA ASN A 127 -3.24 1.45 -7.10
C ASN A 127 -2.79 2.58 -6.16
N ARG A 128 -1.46 2.78 -6.02
CA ARG A 128 -0.86 3.83 -5.19
C ARG A 128 0.00 4.75 -6.05
N SER A 129 -0.66 5.58 -6.85
CA SER A 129 0.02 6.46 -7.82
C SER A 129 1.07 7.37 -7.18
N ASN A 130 0.87 7.85 -5.95
CA ASN A 130 1.87 8.62 -5.21
C ASN A 130 3.15 7.81 -4.93
N LEU A 131 3.01 6.52 -4.58
CA LEU A 131 4.15 5.62 -4.38
C LEU A 131 4.85 5.32 -5.70
N LEU A 132 4.09 5.02 -6.75
CA LEU A 132 4.65 4.77 -8.08
C LEU A 132 5.48 5.95 -8.58
N GLN A 133 4.98 7.18 -8.41
CA GLN A 133 5.70 8.40 -8.76
C GLN A 133 6.99 8.58 -7.93
N GLN A 134 6.95 8.30 -6.63
CA GLN A 134 8.16 8.31 -5.80
C GLN A 134 9.19 7.28 -6.27
N MET A 135 8.75 6.07 -6.62
CA MET A 135 9.62 5.01 -7.13
C MET A 135 10.32 5.40 -8.43
N ASP A 136 9.61 6.13 -9.30
CA ASP A 136 10.14 6.64 -10.58
C ASP A 136 11.18 7.75 -10.35
N ASN A 137 10.91 8.70 -9.44
CA ASN A 137 11.65 9.96 -9.37
C ASN A 137 12.81 9.99 -8.35
N VAL A 138 12.76 9.22 -7.26
CA VAL A 138 13.64 9.43 -6.07
C VAL A 138 15.15 9.21 -6.34
N ALA A 139 15.52 8.56 -7.44
CA ALA A 139 16.91 8.33 -7.83
C ALA A 139 17.13 8.20 -9.35
N SER A 140 16.19 8.71 -10.15
CA SER A 140 16.24 8.75 -11.61
C SER A 140 15.82 10.16 -12.07
N PRO A 141 16.06 10.57 -13.32
CA PRO A 141 15.40 11.76 -13.86
C PRO A 141 13.88 11.67 -13.71
N ASP A 142 13.24 12.77 -13.34
CA ASP A 142 11.80 12.79 -13.11
C ASP A 142 11.02 12.30 -14.33
N TYR A 143 10.08 11.37 -14.12
CA TYR A 143 9.18 10.82 -15.13
C TYR A 143 9.87 10.15 -16.33
N ASP A 144 11.06 9.58 -16.14
CA ASP A 144 11.71 8.79 -17.20
C ASP A 144 11.07 7.39 -17.39
N GLY A 145 10.10 7.03 -16.55
CA GLY A 145 9.38 5.76 -16.58
C GLY A 145 10.24 4.58 -16.14
N ARG A 146 11.29 4.82 -15.34
CA ARG A 146 12.25 3.84 -14.85
C ARG A 146 12.42 3.91 -13.34
N ILE A 147 11.92 2.87 -12.71
CA ILE A 147 12.15 2.62 -11.29
C ILE A 147 13.53 1.97 -11.12
N SER A 148 14.47 2.75 -10.57
CA SER A 148 15.84 2.29 -10.33
C SER A 148 15.99 1.50 -9.04
N LYS A 149 16.94 0.56 -9.02
CA LYS A 149 17.26 -0.23 -7.81
C LYS A 149 17.69 0.67 -6.65
N ARG A 150 18.39 1.76 -6.95
CA ARG A 150 18.82 2.75 -5.96
C ARG A 150 17.61 3.49 -5.38
N GLY A 151 16.61 3.81 -6.20
CA GLY A 151 15.41 4.48 -5.74
C GLY A 151 14.60 3.61 -4.78
N LEU A 152 14.39 2.35 -5.14
CA LEU A 152 13.73 1.38 -4.26
C LEU A 152 14.46 1.19 -2.93
N LYS A 153 15.80 1.18 -2.92
CA LYS A 153 16.57 1.15 -1.67
C LYS A 153 16.27 2.35 -0.78
N LYS A 154 16.24 3.57 -1.34
CA LYS A 154 15.93 4.78 -0.56
C LYS A 154 14.54 4.74 0.07
N LEU A 155 13.56 4.18 -0.64
CA LEU A 155 12.17 4.07 -0.16
C LEU A 155 11.94 2.86 0.77
N SER A 156 12.95 2.02 0.98
CA SER A 156 12.87 0.81 1.81
C SER A 156 13.40 1.02 3.23
N HIS A 157 13.55 2.27 3.68
CA HIS A 157 14.18 2.66 4.94
C HIS A 157 13.34 3.66 5.73
#